data_AF-A0A024U3E1-F1
#
_entry.id   AF-A0A024U3E1-F1
#
_cell.length_a   1.000
_cell.length_b   1.000
_cell.length_c   1.000
_cell.angle_alpha   90.00
_cell.angle_beta   90.00
_cell.angle_gamma   90.00
#
_symmetry.space_group_name_H-M   'P 1'
#
loop_
_entity.id
_entity.type
_entity.pdbx_description
1 polymer ?
#
loop_
_entity_poly.entity_id
_entity_poly.type
_entity_poly.pdbx_seq_one_letter_code
_entity_poly.pdbx_strand_id
1 'polypeptide(L)'
;MFRDECKLLFVLPMHAVTFSPAFLITPQPTSTLAILIFIAAVASSIAFSASSTWKGRCICGRLPICTLSWLYTSLHASIVVVSVFSIRHFLLPFLSTSSFQDNCRMSAALQANTAGLSCPDLQSYVATSLVLQTASVAVSFFMLVLGHRISKKQLIEYRRVKKELERHQSNNTPSSASSSDASLLIQHPA
;
A
#
# COMPACT_ATOMS: atom_id res chain seq x y z
N MET A 1 3.22 -7.40 -22.27
CA MET A 1 3.15 -7.73 -20.83
C MET A 1 3.12 -6.42 -20.04
N PHE A 2 2.08 -6.16 -19.24
CA PHE A 2 1.95 -4.88 -18.50
C PHE A 2 3.10 -4.71 -17.48
N ARG A 3 3.57 -3.46 -17.31
CA ARG A 3 4.48 -3.07 -16.22
C ARG A 3 3.79 -3.32 -14.87
N ASP A 4 4.52 -3.77 -13.87
CA ASP A 4 3.95 -4.15 -12.56
C ASP A 4 3.25 -2.95 -11.88
N GLU A 5 3.73 -1.75 -12.16
CA GLU A 5 3.14 -0.47 -11.78
C GLU A 5 1.71 -0.31 -12.32
N CYS A 6 1.49 -0.61 -13.60
CA CYS A 6 0.16 -0.55 -14.22
C CYS A 6 -0.75 -1.67 -13.69
N LYS A 7 -0.21 -2.87 -13.45
CA LYS A 7 -0.98 -3.98 -12.85
C LYS A 7 -1.53 -3.58 -11.48
N LEU A 8 -0.76 -2.82 -10.69
CA LEU A 8 -1.22 -2.32 -9.40
C LEU A 8 -2.51 -1.51 -9.54
N LEU A 9 -2.60 -0.61 -10.53
CA LEU A 9 -3.80 0.19 -10.78
C LEU A 9 -4.99 -0.66 -11.25
N PHE A 10 -4.76 -1.71 -12.04
CA PHE A 10 -5.81 -2.63 -12.47
C PHE A 10 -6.35 -3.52 -11.35
N VAL A 11 -5.54 -3.82 -10.33
CA VAL A 11 -5.94 -4.67 -9.20
C VAL A 11 -6.74 -3.89 -8.15
N LEU A 12 -6.60 -2.56 -8.09
CA LEU A 12 -7.32 -1.72 -7.11
C LEU A 12 -8.86 -1.85 -7.19
N PRO A 13 -9.51 -1.80 -8.36
CA PRO A 13 -10.96 -2.04 -8.47
C PRO A 13 -11.38 -3.42 -7.98
N MET A 14 -10.61 -4.46 -8.33
CA MET A 14 -10.87 -5.83 -7.85
C MET A 14 -10.74 -5.91 -6.32
N HIS A 15 -9.77 -5.22 -5.76
CA HIS A 15 -9.59 -5.14 -4.32
C HIS A 15 -10.75 -4.40 -3.65
N ALA A 16 -11.25 -3.31 -4.25
CA ALA A 16 -12.40 -2.57 -3.73
C ALA A 16 -13.67 -3.44 -3.66
N VAL A 17 -13.96 -4.20 -4.71
CA VAL A 17 -15.12 -5.09 -4.75
C VAL A 17 -15.00 -6.19 -3.69
N THR A 18 -13.84 -6.85 -3.64
CA THR A 18 -13.61 -7.98 -2.71
C THR A 18 -13.53 -7.53 -1.24
N PHE A 19 -13.03 -6.33 -0.95
CA PHE A 19 -12.95 -5.78 0.40
C PHE A 19 -14.25 -5.11 0.86
N SER A 20 -15.17 -4.78 -0.04
CA SER A 20 -16.43 -4.08 0.30
C SER A 20 -17.24 -4.67 1.47
N PRO A 21 -17.32 -6.00 1.67
CA PRO A 21 -18.05 -6.55 2.81
C PRO A 21 -17.44 -6.16 4.17
N ALA A 22 -16.15 -5.80 4.22
CA ALA A 22 -15.43 -5.43 5.43
C ALA A 22 -15.98 -4.18 6.11
N PHE A 23 -16.72 -3.34 5.39
CA PHE A 23 -17.29 -2.12 5.93
C PHE A 23 -18.80 -1.99 5.73
N LEU A 24 -19.41 -2.77 4.83
CA LEU A 24 -20.86 -2.79 4.67
C LEU A 24 -21.58 -3.60 5.76
N ILE A 25 -20.90 -4.55 6.41
CA ILE A 25 -21.55 -5.59 7.25
C ILE A 25 -21.03 -5.58 8.68
N THR A 26 -19.83 -5.06 8.89
CA THR A 26 -19.24 -4.96 10.24
C THR A 26 -19.81 -3.76 11.00
N PRO A 27 -19.85 -3.79 12.35
CA PRO A 27 -20.28 -2.66 13.17
C PRO A 27 -19.58 -1.32 12.84
N GLN A 28 -20.27 -0.19 13.09
CA GLN A 28 -19.78 1.16 12.76
C GLN A 28 -18.33 1.52 13.18
N PRO A 29 -17.83 1.18 14.38
CA PRO A 29 -16.44 1.50 14.72
C PRO A 29 -15.45 0.70 13.87
N THR A 30 -15.76 -0.56 13.56
CA THR A 30 -14.92 -1.42 12.71
C THR A 30 -15.02 -1.06 11.24
N SER A 31 -16.19 -0.68 10.74
CA SER A 31 -16.38 -0.30 9.33
C SER A 31 -15.67 1.01 8.99
N THR A 32 -15.72 2.00 9.89
CA THR A 32 -15.05 3.29 9.70
C THR A 32 -13.54 3.10 9.63
N LEU A 33 -12.97 2.30 10.55
CA LEU A 33 -11.56 1.96 10.52
C LEU A 33 -11.16 1.23 9.23
N ALA A 34 -11.96 0.25 8.79
CA ALA A 34 -11.72 -0.49 7.55
C ALA A 34 -11.70 0.43 6.32
N ILE A 35 -12.64 1.37 6.23
CA ILE A 35 -12.70 2.36 5.14
C ILE A 35 -11.47 3.27 5.15
N LEU A 36 -11.09 3.79 6.32
CA LEU A 36 -9.92 4.69 6.43
C LEU A 36 -8.63 3.98 6.02
N ILE A 37 -8.42 2.74 6.49
CA ILE A 37 -7.26 1.92 6.10
C ILE A 37 -7.28 1.67 4.59
N PHE A 38 -8.44 1.35 4.02
CA PHE A 38 -8.58 1.08 2.59
C PHE A 38 -8.27 2.33 1.74
N ILE A 39 -8.82 3.50 2.10
CA ILE A 39 -8.54 4.76 1.40
C ILE A 39 -7.06 5.10 1.46
N ALA A 40 -6.43 4.96 2.64
CA ALA A 40 -4.99 5.16 2.79
C ALA A 40 -4.18 4.18 1.92
N ALA A 41 -4.58 2.91 1.87
CA ALA A 41 -3.94 1.89 1.04
C ALA A 41 -4.07 2.20 -0.46
N VAL A 42 -5.24 2.66 -0.91
CA VAL A 42 -5.47 3.09 -2.30
C VAL A 42 -4.59 4.30 -2.64
N ALA A 43 -4.62 5.33 -1.80
CA ALA A 43 -3.81 6.54 -1.97
C ALA A 43 -2.31 6.21 -2.03
N SER A 44 -1.83 5.36 -1.11
CA SER A 44 -0.44 4.90 -1.11
C SER A 44 -0.10 4.09 -2.36
N SER A 45 -1.02 3.27 -2.88
CA SER A 45 -0.82 2.48 -4.09
C SER A 45 -0.72 3.37 -5.34
N ILE A 46 -1.55 4.40 -5.43
CA ILE A 46 -1.51 5.39 -6.53
C ILE A 46 -0.19 6.17 -6.46
N ALA A 47 0.17 6.69 -5.29
CA ALA A 47 1.43 7.39 -5.08
C ALA A 47 2.64 6.50 -5.40
N PHE A 48 2.59 5.23 -4.99
CA PHE A 48 3.64 4.25 -5.24
C PHE A 48 3.78 3.96 -6.73
N SER A 49 2.67 3.73 -7.44
CA SER A 49 2.66 3.56 -8.90
C SER A 49 3.19 4.80 -9.65
N ALA A 50 2.75 6.00 -9.25
CA ALA A 50 3.19 7.26 -9.86
C ALA A 50 4.69 7.53 -9.64
N SER A 51 5.21 7.22 -8.45
CA SER A 51 6.63 7.39 -8.14
C SER A 51 7.55 6.53 -9.02
N SER A 52 7.07 5.37 -9.49
CA SER A 52 7.81 4.51 -10.42
C SER A 52 7.72 4.92 -11.90
N THR A 53 6.73 5.71 -12.30
CA THR A 53 6.57 6.17 -13.69
C THR A 53 7.18 7.54 -13.94
N TRP A 54 7.38 8.36 -12.90
CA TRP A 54 7.95 9.69 -13.01
C TRP A 54 9.47 9.67 -13.24
N LYS A 55 9.87 9.47 -14.50
CA LYS A 55 11.28 9.51 -14.96
C LYS A 55 11.86 10.94 -15.08
N GLY A 56 11.10 12.00 -14.77
CA GLY A 56 11.45 13.38 -15.11
C GLY A 56 11.55 14.37 -13.95
N ARG A 57 12.78 14.78 -13.61
CA ARG A 57 13.20 16.18 -13.38
C ARG A 57 12.74 17.02 -12.18
N CYS A 58 12.05 16.53 -11.16
CA CYS A 58 11.80 17.37 -9.98
C CYS A 58 12.56 16.91 -8.72
N ILE A 59 13.49 17.78 -8.30
CA ILE A 59 14.10 17.83 -6.95
C ILE A 59 13.00 17.93 -5.85
N CYS A 60 11.81 18.41 -6.22
CA CYS A 60 10.62 18.42 -5.37
C CYS A 60 9.99 17.01 -5.31
N GLY A 61 10.32 16.27 -4.25
CA GLY A 61 9.63 15.02 -3.94
C GLY A 61 10.53 13.89 -3.47
N ARG A 62 11.56 14.18 -2.67
CA ARG A 62 12.24 13.14 -1.87
C ARG A 62 11.31 12.64 -0.75
N LEU A 63 10.12 12.15 -1.08
CA LEU A 63 9.53 11.13 -0.22
C LEU A 63 10.48 9.93 -0.32
N PRO A 64 11.10 9.50 0.79
CA PRO A 64 12.02 8.38 0.74
C PRO A 64 11.23 7.20 0.17
N ILE A 65 11.69 6.63 -0.94
CA ILE A 65 11.11 5.41 -1.54
C ILE A 65 10.94 4.33 -0.45
N CYS A 66 11.85 4.30 0.53
CA CYS A 66 11.76 3.45 1.72
C CYS A 66 10.51 3.73 2.57
N THR A 67 10.20 5.01 2.84
CA THR A 67 9.01 5.40 3.62
C THR A 67 7.73 5.08 2.86
N LEU A 68 7.69 5.34 1.55
CA LEU A 68 6.51 5.04 0.73
C LEU A 68 6.27 3.52 0.60
N SER A 69 7.35 2.75 0.42
CA SER A 69 7.31 1.28 0.39
C SER A 69 6.89 0.70 1.75
N TRP A 70 7.40 1.26 2.85
CA TRP A 70 6.99 0.87 4.21
C TRP A 70 5.52 1.18 4.46
N LEU A 71 5.07 2.40 4.14
CA LEU A 71 3.66 2.81 4.29
C LEU A 71 2.74 1.90 3.48
N TYR A 72 3.06 1.68 2.20
CA TYR A 72 2.33 0.76 1.33
C TYR A 72 2.23 -0.65 1.94
N THR A 73 3.36 -1.20 2.37
CA THR A 73 3.42 -2.58 2.89
C THR A 73 2.62 -2.70 4.19
N SER A 74 2.78 -1.75 5.11
CA SER A 74 2.06 -1.72 6.39
C SER A 74 0.55 -1.57 6.20
N LEU A 75 0.11 -0.74 5.26
CA LEU A 75 -1.32 -0.54 4.98
C LEU A 75 -1.96 -1.80 4.37
N HIS A 76 -1.32 -2.42 3.38
CA HIS A 76 -1.85 -3.67 2.79
C HIS A 76 -1.78 -4.84 3.77
N ALA A 77 -0.76 -4.92 4.63
CA ALA A 77 -0.73 -5.88 5.73
C ALA A 77 -1.87 -5.65 6.73
N SER A 78 -2.18 -4.39 7.05
CA SER A 78 -3.31 -4.04 7.92
C SER A 78 -4.65 -4.47 7.30
N ILE A 79 -4.81 -4.33 5.97
CA ILE A 79 -5.99 -4.83 5.25
C ILE A 79 -6.12 -6.35 5.42
N VAL A 80 -5.03 -7.11 5.27
CA VAL A 80 -5.06 -8.58 5.48
C VAL A 80 -5.56 -8.90 6.89
N VAL A 81 -5.05 -8.20 7.91
CA VAL A 81 -5.48 -8.39 9.30
C VAL A 81 -6.97 -8.09 9.45
N VAL A 82 -7.44 -6.94 8.96
CA VAL A 82 -8.86 -6.55 9.00
C VAL A 82 -9.73 -7.59 8.31
N SER A 83 -9.37 -8.04 7.11
CA SER A 83 -10.12 -9.08 6.38
C SER A 83 -10.18 -10.40 7.13
N VAL A 84 -9.08 -10.85 7.76
CA VAL A 84 -9.08 -12.08 8.59
C VAL A 84 -9.99 -11.92 9.81
N PHE A 85 -9.97 -10.76 10.47
CA PHE A 85 -10.90 -10.46 11.56
C PHE A 85 -12.36 -10.43 11.08
N SER A 86 -12.65 -9.83 9.93
CA SER A 86 -13.99 -9.82 9.33
C SER A 86 -14.46 -11.24 8.96
N ILE A 87 -13.59 -12.07 8.37
CA ILE A 87 -13.89 -13.48 8.06
C ILE A 87 -14.26 -14.23 9.34
N ARG A 88 -13.48 -14.08 10.40
CA ARG A 88 -13.78 -14.69 11.70
C ARG A 88 -15.15 -14.24 12.20
N HIS A 89 -15.45 -12.95 12.10
CA HIS A 89 -16.74 -12.41 12.53
C HIS A 89 -17.90 -12.99 11.72
N PHE A 90 -17.74 -13.13 10.40
CA PHE A 90 -18.75 -13.73 9.52
C PHE A 90 -18.90 -15.24 9.69
N LEU A 91 -17.87 -15.93 10.18
CA LEU A 91 -17.93 -17.36 10.49
C LEU A 91 -18.60 -17.67 11.84
N LEU A 92 -18.58 -16.74 12.80
CA LEU A 92 -19.15 -16.97 14.14
C LEU A 92 -20.57 -17.56 14.14
N PRO A 93 -21.53 -17.10 13.31
CA PRO A 93 -22.89 -17.64 13.29
C PRO A 93 -22.99 -19.05 12.71
N PHE A 94 -21.98 -19.49 11.95
CA PHE A 94 -21.92 -20.85 11.38
C PHE A 94 -21.15 -21.83 12.27
N LEU A 95 -20.26 -21.31 13.11
CA LEU A 95 -19.45 -22.08 14.05
C LEU A 95 -20.11 -22.23 15.43
N SER A 96 -21.18 -21.48 15.70
CA SER A 96 -21.95 -21.61 16.94
C SER A 96 -22.75 -22.92 16.97
N THR A 97 -22.93 -23.47 18.15
CA THR A 97 -23.77 -24.65 18.39
C THR A 97 -25.27 -24.38 18.22
N SER A 98 -25.69 -23.10 18.18
CA SER A 98 -27.05 -22.66 17.86
C SER A 98 -27.28 -22.60 16.35
N SER A 99 -28.52 -22.85 15.91
CA SER A 99 -28.86 -22.75 14.49
C SER A 99 -28.73 -21.28 14.02
N PHE A 100 -28.35 -21.07 12.76
CA PHE A 100 -28.20 -19.72 12.19
C PHE A 100 -29.49 -18.89 12.32
N GLN A 101 -30.66 -19.53 12.22
CA GLN A 101 -31.96 -18.88 12.43
C GLN A 101 -32.14 -18.34 13.86
N ASP A 102 -31.66 -19.06 14.86
CA ASP A 102 -31.75 -18.63 16.26
C ASP A 102 -30.83 -17.43 16.53
N ASN A 103 -29.61 -17.43 15.98
CA ASN A 103 -28.69 -16.29 16.07
C ASN A 103 -29.16 -15.06 15.27
N CYS A 104 -29.78 -15.29 14.12
CA CYS A 104 -30.34 -14.22 13.29
C CYS A 104 -31.49 -13.49 14.01
N ARG A 105 -32.29 -14.19 14.80
CA ARG A 105 -33.35 -13.60 15.62
C ARG A 105 -32.83 -12.88 16.87
N MET A 106 -31.71 -13.32 17.43
CA MET A 106 -31.15 -12.76 18.68
C MET A 106 -30.14 -11.62 18.50
N SER A 107 -29.53 -11.48 17.31
CA SER A 107 -28.47 -10.50 17.08
C SER A 107 -29.00 -9.09 16.78
N ALA A 108 -29.07 -8.24 17.80
CA ALA A 108 -29.32 -6.80 17.64
C ALA A 108 -28.28 -6.10 16.74
N ALA A 109 -27.06 -6.64 16.66
CA ALA A 109 -25.98 -6.12 15.82
C ALA A 109 -26.17 -6.42 14.33
N LEU A 110 -26.79 -7.55 13.98
CA LEU A 110 -27.23 -7.85 12.62
C LEU A 110 -28.43 -6.95 12.27
N GLN A 111 -29.45 -6.91 13.13
CA GLN A 111 -30.67 -6.11 12.88
C GLN A 111 -30.40 -4.61 12.65
N ALA A 112 -29.40 -4.01 13.31
CA ALA A 112 -29.08 -2.59 13.17
C ALA A 112 -28.41 -2.23 11.83
N ASN A 113 -27.63 -3.14 11.22
CA ASN A 113 -26.91 -2.87 9.97
C ASN A 113 -27.53 -3.54 8.73
N THR A 114 -28.38 -4.56 8.92
CA THR A 114 -29.08 -5.27 7.84
C THR A 114 -30.59 -5.07 7.92
N ALA A 115 -31.03 -3.91 8.40
CA ALA A 115 -32.44 -3.53 8.49
C ALA A 115 -33.13 -3.75 7.14
N GLY A 116 -34.04 -4.73 7.07
CA GLY A 116 -34.81 -5.07 5.87
C GLY A 116 -34.49 -6.42 5.20
N LEU A 117 -33.43 -7.13 5.60
CA LEU A 117 -33.13 -8.48 5.08
C LEU A 117 -33.82 -9.58 5.91
N SER A 118 -34.41 -10.56 5.22
CA SER A 118 -34.91 -11.78 5.88
C SER A 118 -33.74 -12.66 6.34
N CYS A 119 -33.92 -13.53 7.34
CA CYS A 119 -32.84 -14.41 7.80
C CYS A 119 -32.21 -15.31 6.71
N PRO A 120 -32.98 -15.88 5.76
CA PRO A 120 -32.41 -16.56 4.59
C PRO A 120 -31.56 -15.66 3.70
N ASP A 121 -32.00 -14.43 3.43
CA ASP A 121 -31.25 -13.47 2.63
C ASP A 121 -29.97 -13.03 3.34
N LEU A 122 -30.03 -12.91 4.67
CA LEU A 122 -28.87 -12.61 5.48
C LEU A 122 -27.85 -13.76 5.45
N GLN A 123 -28.30 -15.01 5.47
CA GLN A 123 -27.43 -16.17 5.34
C GLN A 123 -26.69 -16.19 3.99
N SER A 124 -27.41 -15.98 2.89
CA SER A 124 -26.83 -15.95 1.55
C SER A 124 -25.87 -14.76 1.38
N TYR A 125 -26.20 -13.61 1.98
CA TYR A 125 -25.37 -12.42 1.96
C TYR A 125 -24.07 -12.61 2.77
N VAL A 126 -24.12 -13.21 3.96
CA VAL A 126 -22.93 -13.52 4.76
C VAL A 126 -22.05 -14.56 4.04
N ALA A 127 -22.64 -15.58 3.41
CA ALA A 127 -21.89 -16.57 2.64
C ALA A 127 -21.16 -15.92 1.44
N THR A 128 -21.83 -15.06 0.69
CA THR A 128 -21.21 -14.32 -0.43
C THR A 128 -20.10 -13.39 0.07
N SER A 129 -20.31 -12.75 1.21
CA SER A 129 -19.35 -11.86 1.86
C SER A 129 -18.10 -12.60 2.32
N LEU A 130 -18.25 -13.84 2.79
CA LEU A 130 -17.14 -14.74 3.12
C LEU A 130 -16.28 -15.06 1.90
N VAL A 131 -16.90 -15.38 0.77
CA VAL A 131 -16.18 -15.63 -0.50
C VAL A 131 -15.42 -14.38 -0.94
N LEU A 132 -16.07 -13.22 -0.93
CA LEU A 132 -15.46 -11.95 -1.31
C LEU A 132 -14.29 -11.57 -0.39
N GLN A 133 -14.45 -11.73 0.93
CA GLN A 133 -13.37 -11.44 1.88
C GLN A 133 -12.19 -12.40 1.75
N THR A 134 -12.46 -13.68 1.48
CA THR A 134 -11.39 -14.66 1.22
C THR A 134 -10.62 -14.28 -0.04
N ALA A 135 -11.32 -13.85 -1.10
CA ALA A 135 -10.70 -13.30 -2.30
C ALA A 135 -9.93 -12.00 -1.99
N SER A 136 -10.42 -11.15 -1.10
CA SER A 136 -9.75 -9.91 -0.67
C SER A 136 -8.39 -10.20 -0.02
N VAL A 137 -8.30 -11.24 0.81
CA VAL A 137 -7.02 -11.69 1.40
C VAL A 137 -6.05 -12.11 0.29
N ALA A 138 -6.49 -12.93 -0.67
CA ALA A 138 -5.66 -13.35 -1.79
C ALA A 138 -5.19 -12.18 -2.66
N VAL A 139 -6.08 -11.22 -2.96
CA VAL A 139 -5.77 -10.00 -3.70
C VAL A 139 -4.78 -9.12 -2.92
N SER A 140 -4.94 -9.00 -1.60
CA SER A 140 -4.01 -8.26 -0.73
C SER A 140 -2.60 -8.86 -0.75
N PHE A 141 -2.47 -10.19 -0.68
CA PHE A 141 -1.17 -10.86 -0.84
C PHE A 141 -0.58 -10.61 -2.23
N PHE A 142 -1.40 -10.66 -3.28
CA PHE A 142 -0.95 -10.34 -4.63
C PHE A 142 -0.45 -8.89 -4.75
N MET A 143 -1.15 -7.93 -4.13
CA MET A 143 -0.73 -6.54 -4.04
C MET A 143 0.62 -6.42 -3.31
N LEU A 144 0.80 -7.05 -2.15
CA LEU A 144 2.07 -7.06 -1.42
C LEU A 144 3.23 -7.60 -2.29
N VAL A 145 3.00 -8.67 -3.04
CA VAL A 145 4.00 -9.22 -3.97
C VAL A 145 4.33 -8.23 -5.09
N LEU A 146 3.33 -7.56 -5.68
CA LEU A 146 3.55 -6.50 -6.67
C LEU A 146 4.34 -5.34 -6.07
N GLY A 147 3.97 -4.89 -4.87
CA GLY A 147 4.64 -3.82 -4.15
C GLY A 147 6.11 -4.12 -3.87
N HIS A 148 6.41 -5.36 -3.46
CA HIS A 148 7.79 -5.83 -3.27
C HIS A 148 8.59 -5.78 -4.58
N ARG A 149 8.01 -6.25 -5.70
CA ARG A 149 8.67 -6.22 -7.02
C ARG A 149 8.95 -4.79 -7.49
N ILE A 150 7.99 -3.88 -7.32
CA ILE A 150 8.16 -2.46 -7.68
C ILE A 150 9.22 -1.81 -6.77
N SER A 151 9.17 -2.05 -5.45
CA SER A 151 10.15 -1.53 -4.49
C SER A 151 11.58 -1.94 -4.86
N LYS A 152 11.78 -3.21 -5.23
CA LYS A 152 13.09 -3.72 -5.65
C LYS A 152 13.61 -3.01 -6.91
N LYS A 153 12.73 -2.78 -7.89
CA LYS A 153 13.07 -2.02 -9.11
C LYS A 153 13.45 -0.57 -8.80
N GLN A 154 12.65 0.11 -7.98
CA GLN A 154 12.93 1.49 -7.56
C GLN A 154 14.23 1.61 -6.75
N LEU A 155 14.54 0.64 -5.87
CA LEU A 155 15.79 0.63 -5.10
C LEU A 155 17.03 0.50 -5.99
N ILE A 156 16.96 -0.32 -7.05
CA ILE A 156 18.06 -0.46 -8.01
C ILE A 156 18.30 0.86 -8.74
N GLU A 157 17.23 1.50 -9.25
CA GLU A 157 17.34 2.79 -9.92
C GLU A 157 17.84 3.89 -8.98
N TYR A 158 17.35 3.94 -7.74
CA TYR A 158 17.84 4.87 -6.73
C TYR A 158 19.34 4.72 -6.48
N ARG A 159 19.83 3.47 -6.33
CA ARG A 159 21.27 3.21 -6.17
C ARG A 159 22.08 3.62 -7.39
N ARG A 160 21.56 3.44 -8.61
CA ARG A 160 22.20 3.89 -9.85
C ARG A 160 22.33 5.42 -9.87
N VAL A 161 21.23 6.13 -9.67
CA VAL A 161 21.20 7.61 -9.66
C VAL A 161 22.06 8.18 -8.54
N LYS A 162 22.05 7.57 -7.35
CA LYS A 162 22.91 7.99 -6.23
C LYS A 162 24.40 7.90 -6.60
N LYS A 163 24.83 6.78 -7.21
CA LYS A 163 26.22 6.60 -7.68
C LYS A 163 26.60 7.60 -8.77
N GLU A 164 25.68 7.89 -9.70
CA GLU A 164 25.91 8.90 -10.73
C GLU A 164 26.04 10.30 -10.12
N LEU A 165 25.18 10.65 -9.16
CA LEU A 165 25.24 11.93 -8.46
C LEU A 165 26.54 12.09 -7.66
N GLU A 166 26.96 11.05 -6.93
CA GLU A 166 28.23 11.03 -6.19
C GLU A 166 29.44 11.19 -7.13
N ARG A 167 29.43 10.54 -8.31
CA ARG A 167 30.46 10.73 -9.34
C ARG A 167 30.49 12.16 -9.88
N HIS A 168 29.33 12.75 -10.16
CA HIS A 168 29.25 14.14 -10.63
C HIS A 168 29.69 15.14 -9.55
N GLN A 169 29.35 14.90 -8.28
CA GLN A 169 29.81 15.74 -7.18
C GLN A 169 31.32 15.61 -6.96
N SER A 170 31.87 14.40 -7.05
CA SER A 170 33.32 14.14 -6.97
C SER A 170 34.11 14.75 -8.12
N ASN A 171 33.55 14.77 -9.34
CA ASN A 171 34.23 15.38 -10.50
C ASN A 171 34.12 16.92 -10.53
N ASN A 172 33.15 17.49 -9.82
CA ASN A 172 32.96 18.94 -9.72
C ASN A 172 33.60 19.56 -8.47
N THR A 173 34.32 18.77 -7.66
CA THR A 173 35.18 19.32 -6.60
C THR A 173 36.52 19.67 -7.24
N PRO A 174 36.91 20.95 -7.36
CA PRO A 174 38.25 21.28 -7.82
C PRO A 174 39.23 20.75 -6.76
N SER A 175 40.16 19.90 -7.19
CA SER A 175 41.31 19.53 -6.39
C SER A 175 42.18 20.78 -6.18
N SER A 176 41.86 21.57 -5.16
CA SER A 176 42.73 22.64 -4.67
C SER A 176 43.87 22.02 -3.85
N ALA A 177 44.93 21.62 -4.56
CA ALA A 177 46.28 21.38 -4.03
C ALA A 177 47.26 21.76 -5.16
N SER A 178 47.48 23.06 -5.37
CA SER A 178 48.71 23.79 -5.06
C SER A 178 49.99 23.26 -5.73
N SER A 179 50.47 23.98 -6.75
CA SER A 179 51.90 24.31 -6.89
C SER A 179 52.02 25.71 -7.51
N SER A 180 51.56 26.70 -6.74
CA SER A 180 52.04 28.07 -6.88
C SER A 180 53.38 28.14 -6.15
N ASP A 181 54.44 27.71 -6.82
CA ASP A 181 55.84 28.03 -6.47
C ASP A 181 56.57 28.42 -7.75
N ALA A 182 56.13 29.54 -8.32
CA ALA A 182 56.91 30.34 -9.24
C ALA A 182 57.01 31.74 -8.61
N SER A 183 57.79 31.84 -7.53
CA SER A 183 58.23 33.13 -7.00
C SER A 183 58.98 33.88 -8.10
N LEU A 184 58.27 34.83 -8.68
CA LEU A 184 58.77 36.13 -9.11
C LEU A 184 59.97 36.56 -8.25
N LEU A 185 61.16 36.51 -8.84
CA LEU A 185 62.29 37.34 -8.44
C LEU A 185 62.86 37.97 -9.71
N ILE A 186 62.14 38.99 -10.17
CA ILE A 186 62.60 39.97 -11.15
C ILE A 186 63.58 40.91 -10.43
N GLN A 187 64.85 40.83 -10.85
CA GLN A 187 65.75 41.92 -11.25
C GLN A 187 65.75 43.32 -10.57
N HIS A 188 66.99 43.74 -10.22
CA HIS A 188 67.59 45.09 -10.00
C HIS A 188 67.42 45.81 -8.65
N PRO A 189 68.35 46.71 -8.20
CA PRO A 189 69.47 47.43 -8.89
C PRO A 189 70.86 47.15 -8.22
N ALA A 190 72.05 47.62 -8.67
CA ALA A 190 72.49 48.87 -9.30
C ALA A 190 73.73 48.64 -10.20
#